data_AF-A0A7S2XU90-F1
#
_entry.id   AF-A0A7S2XU90-F1
#
_cell.length_a   1.000
_cell.length_b   1.000
_cell.length_c   1.000
_cell.angle_alpha   90.00
_cell.angle_beta   90.00
_cell.angle_gamma   90.00
#
_symmetry.space_group_name_H-M   'P 1'
#
loop_
_entity.id
_entity.type
_entity.pdbx_description
1 polymer ?
#
loop_
_entity_poly.entity_id
_entity_poly.type
_entity_poly.pdbx_seq_one_letter_code
_entity_poly.pdbx_strand_id
1 'polypeptide(L)'
;NLLVLESPVGVGFSYCEAQTKPGTVCQNTDKFTASTSRAALVDFFQNKFPELAENDFFITGESYAGVYIPTLAYEIIKNAPSISLTGLAVGDPCTDNEAQKDSMDALWYGHKYGLVDDAVFDLLWNHCQIRFPNPLMKNQISQKRTRTNIQNINNENDEEEPVMMSTECKVAHRKFLLSTSRALSQGWRDMFIDDYSLFAPVTDQEDQAMSDYMNRPDVRAALHVEEAPVETWPYPEAGFDYTKEYKACNEDVEGDDSSVLSMLDFYAKIVPRLKVTWVYNGDTDPCVSYEGTRTAISRVGFPEVDGGGYRPWFYNKTATTIQVLEEKPAMFGPDLLLQSTGAQFGGEIVSYEHNLSFLTVHGSGHMVPQFRPQAALHMLTKLISYEELSPLLPSNATLAKICNEAFEKKMNEWTEQAKSSPYVV
;
A
#
# COMPACT_ATOMS: atom_id res chain seq x y z
N ASN A 1 -13.92 5.67 16.73
CA ASN A 1 -14.37 6.63 15.71
C ASN A 1 -13.48 6.50 14.49
N LEU A 2 -14.05 6.47 13.28
CA LEU A 2 -13.29 6.48 12.03
C LEU A 2 -13.58 7.81 11.32
N LEU A 3 -12.53 8.53 10.93
CA LEU A 3 -12.59 9.72 10.11
C LEU A 3 -12.00 9.38 8.74
N VAL A 4 -12.79 9.53 7.68
CA VAL A 4 -12.32 9.43 6.30
C VAL A 4 -12.16 10.86 5.76
N LEU A 5 -10.95 11.19 5.32
CA LEU A 5 -10.61 12.52 4.79
C LEU A 5 -10.24 12.40 3.32
N GLU A 6 -11.06 12.98 2.45
CA GLU A 6 -10.71 13.13 1.03
C GLU A 6 -9.65 14.22 0.90
N SER A 7 -8.43 13.81 0.55
CA SER A 7 -7.26 14.67 0.45
C SER A 7 -6.39 14.14 -0.69
N PRO A 8 -5.70 15.01 -1.43
CA PRO A 8 -5.62 16.47 -1.30
C PRO A 8 -6.85 17.25 -1.82
N VAL A 9 -6.80 18.57 -1.75
CA VAL A 9 -7.89 19.43 -2.25
C VAL A 9 -8.12 19.19 -3.75
N GLY A 10 -9.38 19.04 -4.12
CA GLY A 10 -9.82 18.67 -5.46
C GLY A 10 -10.09 17.17 -5.66
N VAL A 11 -9.77 16.32 -4.69
CA VAL A 11 -10.12 14.88 -4.69
C VAL A 11 -11.50 14.67 -4.08
N GLY A 12 -12.34 13.88 -4.74
CA GLY A 12 -13.67 13.55 -4.27
C GLY A 12 -14.57 14.78 -4.17
N PHE A 13 -15.13 15.02 -2.99
CA PHE A 13 -15.90 16.22 -2.69
C PHE A 13 -15.06 17.35 -2.07
N SER A 14 -13.78 17.13 -1.78
CA SER A 14 -12.87 18.20 -1.36
C SER A 14 -12.59 19.14 -2.52
N TYR A 15 -12.63 20.46 -2.28
CA TYR A 15 -12.44 21.45 -3.33
C TYR A 15 -11.63 22.66 -2.89
N CYS A 16 -11.18 23.46 -3.86
CA CYS A 16 -10.56 24.76 -3.64
C CYS A 16 -11.25 25.84 -4.48
N GLU A 17 -10.97 27.12 -4.17
CA GLU A 17 -11.55 28.26 -4.90
C GLU A 17 -11.29 28.20 -6.42
N ALA A 18 -10.13 27.67 -6.84
CA ALA A 18 -9.81 27.54 -8.27
C ALA A 18 -10.82 26.64 -9.02
N GLN A 19 -11.37 25.60 -8.41
CA GLN A 19 -12.36 24.74 -9.06
C GLN A 19 -13.72 25.41 -9.28
N THR A 20 -13.96 26.59 -8.70
CA THR A 20 -15.16 27.38 -8.99
C THR A 20 -15.12 28.07 -10.36
N LYS A 21 -13.95 28.06 -11.04
CA LYS A 21 -13.77 28.63 -12.37
C LYS A 21 -13.55 27.50 -13.39
N PRO A 22 -14.23 27.53 -14.55
CA PRO A 22 -14.04 26.50 -15.57
C PRO A 22 -12.59 26.41 -16.06
N GLY A 23 -12.06 25.20 -16.15
CA GLY A 23 -10.73 24.93 -16.69
C GLY A 23 -9.55 25.22 -15.75
N THR A 24 -9.80 25.50 -14.47
CA THR A 24 -8.75 25.64 -13.45
C THR A 24 -8.79 24.52 -12.42
N VAL A 25 -7.60 24.11 -11.97
CA VAL A 25 -7.40 22.95 -11.08
C VAL A 25 -6.72 23.36 -9.79
N CYS A 26 -6.96 22.62 -8.71
CA CYS A 26 -6.23 22.82 -7.46
C CYS A 26 -4.77 22.43 -7.64
N GLN A 27 -3.87 23.26 -7.13
CA GLN A 27 -2.42 23.04 -7.17
C GLN A 27 -2.02 22.31 -5.90
N ASN A 28 -1.57 21.07 -6.03
CA ASN A 28 -1.17 20.25 -4.90
C ASN A 28 0.31 19.88 -4.97
N THR A 29 0.92 19.82 -3.79
CA THR A 29 2.26 19.25 -3.59
C THR A 29 2.24 18.40 -2.34
N ASP A 30 3.25 17.55 -2.12
CA ASP A 30 3.35 16.75 -0.89
C ASP A 30 3.31 17.63 0.36
N LYS A 31 4.10 18.72 0.39
CA LYS A 31 4.14 19.67 1.51
C LYS A 31 2.83 20.41 1.69
N PHE A 32 2.22 20.86 0.59
CA PHE A 32 0.93 21.55 0.65
C PHE A 32 -0.15 20.63 1.23
N THR A 33 -0.23 19.39 0.74
CA THR A 33 -1.17 18.37 1.19
C THR A 33 -1.03 18.05 2.68
N ALA A 34 0.21 17.90 3.17
CA ALA A 34 0.46 17.67 4.59
C ALA A 34 0.02 18.87 5.45
N SER A 35 0.34 20.09 5.04
CA SER A 35 -0.01 21.32 5.77
C SER A 35 -1.52 21.58 5.79
N THR A 36 -2.21 21.35 4.67
CA THR A 36 -3.68 21.53 4.58
C THR A 36 -4.41 20.43 5.33
N SER A 37 -3.97 19.18 5.24
CA SER A 37 -4.54 18.07 6.03
C SER A 37 -4.37 18.31 7.53
N ARG A 38 -3.20 18.80 7.98
CA ARG A 38 -3.00 19.24 9.37
C ARG A 38 -3.97 20.36 9.75
N ALA A 39 -4.16 21.36 8.89
CA ALA A 39 -5.11 22.45 9.16
C ALA A 39 -6.56 21.96 9.26
N ALA A 40 -6.97 21.02 8.41
CA ALA A 40 -8.29 20.40 8.47
C ALA A 40 -8.48 19.61 9.78
N LEU A 41 -7.47 18.88 10.24
CA LEU A 41 -7.52 18.17 11.53
C LEU A 41 -7.57 19.13 12.73
N VAL A 42 -6.87 20.26 12.67
CA VAL A 42 -6.97 21.32 13.68
C VAL A 42 -8.40 21.87 13.75
N ASP A 43 -9.01 22.19 12.61
CA ASP A 43 -10.42 22.65 12.57
C ASP A 43 -11.38 21.57 13.08
N PHE A 44 -11.15 20.31 12.69
CA PHE A 44 -11.94 19.16 13.13
C PHE A 44 -11.93 19.04 14.65
N PHE A 45 -10.76 19.00 15.29
CA PHE A 45 -10.65 18.80 16.74
C PHE A 45 -10.89 20.05 17.57
N GLN A 46 -10.76 21.26 17.02
CA GLN A 46 -10.93 22.49 17.83
C GLN A 46 -12.31 23.13 17.64
N ASN A 47 -12.88 23.05 16.44
CA ASN A 47 -14.09 23.79 16.09
C ASN A 47 -15.29 22.90 15.79
N LYS A 48 -15.09 21.72 15.18
CA LYS A 48 -16.20 20.85 14.74
C LYS A 48 -16.57 19.78 15.78
N PHE A 49 -15.57 19.10 16.32
CA PHE A 49 -15.73 17.98 17.26
C PHE A 49 -14.74 18.08 18.43
N PRO A 50 -14.80 19.15 19.23
CA PRO A 50 -13.91 19.34 20.38
C PRO A 50 -14.01 18.23 21.44
N GLU A 51 -15.15 17.55 21.53
CA GLU A 51 -15.34 16.38 22.39
C GLU A 51 -14.47 15.17 22.01
N LEU A 52 -13.88 15.17 20.80
CA LEU A 52 -13.00 14.10 20.35
C LEU A 52 -11.51 14.41 20.56
N ALA A 53 -11.14 15.63 20.95
CA ALA A 53 -9.76 16.10 20.98
C ALA A 53 -8.86 15.37 22.00
N GLU A 54 -9.45 14.86 23.08
CA GLU A 54 -8.75 14.13 24.15
C GLU A 54 -8.54 12.64 23.83
N ASN A 55 -9.13 12.13 22.74
CA ASN A 55 -8.94 10.74 22.36
C ASN A 55 -7.54 10.49 21.80
N ASP A 56 -7.03 9.28 22.00
CA ASP A 56 -5.87 8.80 21.26
C ASP A 56 -6.17 8.87 19.76
N PHE A 57 -5.32 9.57 19.01
CA PHE A 57 -5.51 9.79 17.57
C PHE A 57 -4.51 9.00 16.75
N PHE A 58 -5.01 8.28 15.76
CA PHE A 58 -4.21 7.48 14.83
C PHE A 58 -4.45 7.97 13.41
N ILE A 59 -3.38 7.99 12.61
CA ILE A 59 -3.49 8.25 11.18
C ILE A 59 -3.08 7.00 10.40
N THR A 60 -3.90 6.61 9.45
CA THR A 60 -3.67 5.43 8.62
C THR A 60 -3.91 5.75 7.15
N GLY A 61 -3.21 5.07 6.26
CA GLY A 61 -3.39 5.23 4.82
C GLY A 61 -2.74 4.10 4.04
N GLU A 62 -2.94 4.11 2.73
CA GLU A 62 -2.42 3.08 1.82
C GLU A 62 -1.70 3.71 0.62
N SER A 63 -0.77 2.97 0.00
CA SER A 63 -0.21 3.33 -1.31
C SER A 63 0.63 4.63 -1.26
N TYR A 64 0.25 5.64 -2.05
CA TYR A 64 0.86 6.96 -2.00
C TYR A 64 0.67 7.68 -0.65
N ALA A 65 -0.25 7.20 0.20
CA ALA A 65 -0.30 7.64 1.60
C ALA A 65 0.94 7.21 2.41
N GLY A 66 1.80 6.35 1.86
CA GLY A 66 3.20 6.20 2.25
C GLY A 66 3.96 7.53 2.33
N VAL A 67 3.57 8.52 1.51
CA VAL A 67 4.06 9.90 1.57
C VAL A 67 3.18 10.76 2.48
N TYR A 68 1.86 10.69 2.33
CA TYR A 68 0.94 11.54 3.09
C TYR A 68 1.02 11.34 4.60
N ILE A 69 1.08 10.10 5.07
CA ILE A 69 0.99 9.77 6.49
C ILE A 69 2.25 10.21 7.25
N PRO A 70 3.49 9.89 6.82
CA PRO A 70 4.69 10.36 7.53
C PRO A 70 4.86 11.87 7.48
N THR A 71 4.50 12.52 6.36
CA THR A 71 4.58 13.98 6.23
C THR A 71 3.53 14.69 7.09
N LEU A 72 2.30 14.17 7.14
CA LEU A 72 1.24 14.66 8.03
C LEU A 72 1.60 14.46 9.51
N ALA A 73 2.11 13.29 9.89
CA ALA A 73 2.58 13.03 11.26
C ALA A 73 3.62 14.08 11.68
N TYR A 74 4.59 14.34 10.80
CA TYR A 74 5.64 15.32 11.05
C TYR A 74 5.07 16.74 11.20
N GLU A 75 4.12 17.12 10.35
CA GLU A 75 3.41 18.41 10.43
C GLU A 75 2.60 18.56 11.72
N ILE A 76 1.90 17.51 12.16
CA ILE A 76 1.15 17.52 13.43
C ILE A 76 2.11 17.67 14.62
N ILE A 77 3.13 16.82 14.71
CA ILE A 77 4.11 16.83 15.80
C ILE A 77 4.79 18.21 15.92
N LYS A 78 5.08 18.85 14.78
CA LYS A 78 5.82 20.11 14.75
C LYS A 78 4.92 21.33 14.95
N ASN A 79 3.77 21.36 14.29
CA ASN A 79 2.98 22.59 14.09
C ASN A 79 1.57 22.52 14.69
N ALA A 80 1.10 21.36 15.15
CA ALA A 80 -0.20 21.19 15.82
C ALA A 80 -0.11 20.25 17.04
N PRO A 81 0.74 20.55 18.05
CA PRO A 81 0.97 19.69 19.20
C PRO A 81 -0.25 19.52 20.12
N SER A 82 -1.34 20.25 19.87
CA SER A 82 -2.62 20.06 20.56
C SER A 82 -3.39 18.83 20.06
N ILE A 83 -3.02 18.24 18.92
CA ILE A 83 -3.58 16.97 18.45
C ILE A 83 -2.79 15.83 19.11
N SER A 84 -3.47 14.94 19.84
CA SER A 84 -2.89 13.79 20.54
C SER A 84 -2.52 12.64 19.59
N LEU A 85 -1.61 12.90 18.64
CA LEU A 85 -1.15 11.89 17.69
C LEU A 85 -0.41 10.77 18.43
N THR A 86 -1.01 9.59 18.46
CA THR A 86 -0.56 8.47 19.30
C THR A 86 0.10 7.36 18.50
N GLY A 87 -0.34 7.10 17.28
CA GLY A 87 0.25 6.08 16.42
C GLY A 87 -0.11 6.25 14.96
N LEU A 88 0.51 5.44 14.11
CA LEU A 88 0.19 5.38 12.70
C LEU A 88 0.32 3.96 12.14
N ALA A 89 -0.39 3.69 11.06
CA ALA A 89 -0.18 2.51 10.25
C ALA A 89 -0.26 2.83 8.76
N VAL A 90 0.67 2.32 7.95
CA VAL A 90 0.64 2.55 6.50
C VAL A 90 0.70 1.24 5.74
N GLY A 91 -0.31 0.99 4.92
CA GLY A 91 -0.45 -0.17 4.05
C GLY A 91 0.19 0.06 2.70
N ASP A 92 0.86 -0.96 2.19
CA ASP A 92 1.44 -1.04 0.86
C ASP A 92 2.11 0.28 0.40
N PRO A 93 3.03 0.89 1.21
CA PRO A 93 3.36 2.29 1.07
C PRO A 93 4.50 2.62 0.11
N CYS A 94 4.30 3.64 -0.71
CA CYS A 94 5.38 4.38 -1.36
C CYS A 94 6.30 5.00 -0.30
N THR A 95 7.54 4.52 -0.19
CA THR A 95 8.44 4.83 0.94
C THR A 95 9.78 5.38 0.48
N ASP A 96 10.47 4.64 -0.40
CA ASP A 96 11.82 4.97 -0.84
C ASP A 96 12.06 4.41 -2.24
N ASN A 97 12.27 5.30 -3.21
CA ASN A 97 12.49 4.93 -4.61
C ASN A 97 13.63 3.91 -4.76
N GLU A 98 14.75 4.10 -4.05
CA GLU A 98 15.93 3.26 -4.22
C GLU A 98 15.72 1.86 -3.61
N ALA A 99 15.08 1.76 -2.45
CA ALA A 99 14.74 0.49 -1.84
C ALA A 99 13.68 -0.29 -2.65
N GLN A 100 12.74 0.41 -3.30
CA GLN A 100 11.60 -0.20 -3.98
C GLN A 100 11.78 -0.38 -5.50
N LYS A 101 12.83 0.21 -6.11
CA LYS A 101 13.03 0.27 -7.57
C LYS A 101 12.97 -1.08 -8.29
N ASP A 102 13.50 -2.14 -7.69
CA ASP A 102 13.57 -3.45 -8.32
C ASP A 102 12.28 -4.22 -8.04
N SER A 103 11.78 -4.18 -6.81
CA SER A 103 10.61 -4.97 -6.41
C SER A 103 9.28 -4.48 -6.98
N MET A 104 9.21 -3.21 -7.40
CA MET A 104 8.06 -2.64 -8.10
C MET A 104 8.12 -2.86 -9.62
N ASP A 105 9.19 -3.46 -10.15
CA ASP A 105 9.29 -3.79 -11.56
C ASP A 105 8.47 -5.05 -11.87
N ALA A 106 7.54 -4.96 -12.84
CA ALA A 106 6.64 -6.06 -13.17
C ALA A 106 7.37 -7.32 -13.67
N LEU A 107 8.56 -7.20 -14.26
CA LEU A 107 9.36 -8.37 -14.66
C LEU A 107 10.04 -9.01 -13.44
N TRP A 108 10.54 -8.21 -12.51
CA TRP A 108 11.08 -8.71 -11.26
C TRP A 108 10.02 -9.40 -10.41
N TYR A 109 8.86 -8.77 -10.28
CA TYR A 109 7.71 -9.32 -9.59
C TYR A 109 7.20 -10.59 -10.30
N GLY A 110 7.11 -10.52 -11.63
CA GLY A 110 7.00 -11.62 -12.59
C GLY A 110 7.76 -12.87 -12.16
N HIS A 111 9.07 -12.70 -12.07
CA HIS A 111 10.02 -13.75 -11.76
C HIS A 111 9.87 -14.26 -10.33
N LYS A 112 9.80 -13.34 -9.35
CA LYS A 112 9.71 -13.71 -7.94
C LYS A 112 8.49 -14.58 -7.63
N TYR A 113 7.35 -14.29 -8.25
CA TYR A 113 6.09 -14.99 -7.97
C TYR A 113 5.82 -16.14 -8.97
N GLY A 114 6.81 -16.52 -9.77
CA GLY A 114 6.75 -17.72 -10.62
C GLY A 114 5.92 -17.55 -11.89
N LEU A 115 5.61 -16.33 -12.30
CA LEU A 115 4.93 -16.04 -13.57
C LEU A 115 5.90 -15.79 -14.73
N VAL A 116 7.19 -15.67 -14.43
CA VAL A 116 8.28 -15.58 -15.40
C VAL A 116 9.37 -16.57 -15.04
N ASP A 117 9.78 -17.41 -15.99
CA ASP A 117 10.87 -18.36 -15.77
C ASP A 117 12.26 -17.69 -15.74
N ASP A 118 13.23 -18.34 -15.11
CA ASP A 118 14.60 -17.85 -14.96
C ASP A 118 15.25 -17.45 -16.28
N ALA A 119 15.03 -18.21 -17.36
CA ALA A 119 15.68 -17.97 -18.65
C ALA A 119 15.13 -16.71 -19.32
N VAL A 120 13.82 -16.49 -19.24
CA VAL A 120 13.18 -15.26 -19.72
C VAL A 120 13.59 -14.07 -18.86
N PHE A 121 13.61 -14.22 -17.53
CA PHE A 121 14.04 -13.16 -16.62
C PHE A 121 15.50 -12.77 -16.88
N ASP A 122 16.44 -13.71 -16.89
CA ASP A 122 17.86 -13.42 -17.11
C ASP A 122 18.10 -12.79 -18.48
N LEU A 123 17.44 -13.29 -19.53
CA LEU A 123 17.55 -12.71 -20.86
C LEU A 123 17.03 -11.27 -20.86
N LEU A 124 15.83 -11.00 -20.34
CA LEU A 124 15.26 -9.66 -20.37
C LEU A 124 15.99 -8.69 -19.42
N TRP A 125 16.23 -9.09 -18.18
CA TRP A 125 16.77 -8.25 -17.12
C TRP A 125 18.28 -8.01 -17.28
N ASN A 126 19.07 -9.08 -17.44
CA ASN A 126 20.53 -9.00 -17.43
C ASN A 126 21.12 -8.75 -18.83
N HIS A 127 20.58 -9.39 -19.87
CA HIS A 127 21.13 -9.31 -21.23
C HIS A 127 20.51 -8.19 -22.06
N CYS A 128 19.18 -8.15 -22.16
CA CYS A 128 18.46 -7.14 -22.93
C CYS A 128 18.37 -5.81 -22.17
N GLN A 129 18.61 -5.81 -20.85
CA GLN A 129 18.50 -4.64 -19.97
C GLN A 129 17.12 -3.96 -20.05
N ILE A 130 16.08 -4.78 -20.16
CA ILE A 130 14.68 -4.36 -20.24
C ILE A 130 14.09 -4.37 -18.83
N ARG A 131 13.38 -3.30 -18.51
CA ARG A 131 12.76 -3.05 -17.20
C ARG A 131 11.32 -2.63 -17.41
N PHE A 132 10.44 -3.00 -16.48
CA PHE A 132 9.03 -2.65 -16.47
C PHE A 132 8.69 -1.99 -15.13
N PRO A 133 9.24 -0.80 -14.84
CA PRO A 133 9.16 -0.18 -13.52
C PRO A 133 7.75 0.28 -13.11
N ASN A 134 6.80 0.29 -14.05
CA ASN A 134 5.42 0.70 -13.84
C ASN A 134 4.45 -0.40 -14.29
N PRO A 135 3.35 -0.64 -13.55
CA PRO A 135 2.26 -1.47 -14.04
C PRO A 135 1.70 -0.89 -15.35
N LEU A 136 1.49 -1.74 -16.36
CA LEU A 136 0.92 -1.32 -17.65
C LEU A 136 -0.59 -1.09 -17.54
N MET A 137 -1.00 -0.07 -16.78
CA MET A 137 -2.41 0.28 -16.58
C MET A 137 -3.07 0.77 -17.88
N LYS A 138 -4.32 0.37 -18.07
CA LYS A 138 -5.18 0.87 -19.15
C LYS A 138 -5.39 2.38 -18.92
N ASN A 139 -5.26 3.18 -19.97
CA ASN A 139 -5.36 4.65 -19.97
C ASN A 139 -4.17 5.48 -19.44
N GLN A 140 -3.05 4.89 -18.98
CA GLN A 140 -1.75 5.60 -18.99
C GLN A 140 -1.04 5.52 -20.35
N ILE A 141 -1.81 5.35 -21.42
CA ILE A 141 -1.39 5.55 -22.81
C ILE A 141 -1.31 7.07 -23.09
N SER A 142 -0.59 7.81 -22.25
CA SER A 142 -0.10 9.15 -22.56
C SER A 142 1.41 9.08 -22.87
N GLN A 143 1.75 8.23 -23.84
CA GLN A 143 2.77 8.41 -24.89
C GLN A 143 4.11 9.16 -24.65
N LYS A 144 4.59 9.47 -23.43
CA LYS A 144 5.77 10.33 -23.32
C LYS A 144 6.96 9.90 -22.48
N ARG A 145 6.87 8.99 -21.51
CA ARG A 145 8.00 8.86 -20.58
C ARG A 145 8.29 7.46 -20.03
N THR A 146 8.19 6.41 -20.84
CA THR A 146 9.08 5.26 -20.61
C THR A 146 10.51 5.72 -20.88
N ARG A 147 11.39 5.71 -19.86
CA ARG A 147 12.81 6.03 -20.01
C ARG A 147 13.40 5.28 -21.21
N THR A 148 13.82 6.07 -22.20
CA THR A 148 14.81 5.92 -23.29
C THR A 148 15.24 4.55 -23.86
N ASN A 149 14.60 3.41 -23.59
CA ASN A 149 14.85 2.14 -24.29
C ASN A 149 13.58 1.36 -24.69
N ILE A 150 12.38 1.85 -24.36
CA ILE A 150 11.11 1.19 -24.73
C ILE A 150 10.12 2.26 -25.19
N GLN A 151 10.43 2.94 -26.30
CA GLN A 151 9.41 3.67 -27.04
C GLN A 151 8.60 2.66 -27.87
N ASN A 152 7.29 2.65 -27.62
CA ASN A 152 6.22 2.06 -28.43
C ASN A 152 6.20 0.54 -28.57
N ILE A 153 5.48 -0.15 -27.67
CA ILE A 153 5.05 -1.54 -27.92
C ILE A 153 3.50 -1.67 -27.89
N ASN A 154 2.76 -0.60 -27.59
CA ASN A 154 1.31 -0.69 -27.35
C ASN A 154 0.44 0.33 -28.12
N ASN A 155 0.78 0.69 -29.36
CA ASN A 155 -0.20 1.29 -30.27
C ASN A 155 -0.79 0.18 -31.15
N GLU A 156 -2.08 -0.14 -30.97
CA GLU A 156 -2.82 -1.11 -31.80
C GLU A 156 -2.92 -0.69 -33.29
N ASN A 157 -2.49 0.53 -33.64
CA ASN A 157 -2.62 1.11 -34.97
C ASN A 157 -1.29 1.49 -35.65
N ASP A 158 -0.12 1.18 -35.07
CA ASP A 158 1.16 1.44 -35.72
C ASP A 158 1.79 0.11 -36.19
N GLU A 159 1.79 -0.11 -37.50
CA GLU A 159 2.45 -1.23 -38.20
C GLU A 159 3.99 -1.20 -38.12
N GLU A 160 4.60 -0.32 -37.33
CA GLU A 160 6.06 -0.22 -37.22
C GLU A 160 6.57 -0.65 -35.84
N GLU A 161 7.00 -1.92 -35.76
CA GLU A 161 7.69 -2.50 -34.61
C GLU A 161 8.99 -1.72 -34.28
N PRO A 162 9.33 -1.53 -33.00
CA PRO A 162 10.57 -0.86 -32.63
C PRO A 162 11.81 -1.58 -33.20
N VAL A 163 12.66 -0.79 -33.83
CA VAL A 163 13.79 -1.19 -34.71
C VAL A 163 14.99 -1.79 -33.95
N MET A 164 14.97 -1.88 -32.61
CA MET A 164 16.17 -2.22 -31.82
C MET A 164 15.94 -3.28 -30.74
N MET A 165 15.51 -4.49 -31.10
CA MET A 165 15.54 -5.62 -30.18
C MET A 165 15.97 -6.89 -30.93
N SER A 166 16.94 -7.63 -30.38
CA SER A 166 17.35 -8.93 -30.95
C SER A 166 16.14 -9.86 -31.01
N THR A 167 16.14 -10.81 -31.96
CA THR A 167 15.03 -11.77 -32.09
C THR A 167 14.75 -12.51 -30.77
N GLU A 168 15.80 -12.85 -30.02
CA GLU A 168 15.69 -13.53 -28.72
C GLU A 168 15.01 -12.65 -27.67
N CYS A 169 15.45 -11.39 -27.53
CA CYS A 169 14.81 -10.42 -26.63
C CYS A 169 13.35 -10.18 -27.02
N LYS A 170 13.02 -10.13 -28.33
CA LYS A 170 11.64 -10.00 -28.81
C LYS A 170 10.76 -11.18 -28.41
N VAL A 171 11.28 -12.39 -28.57
CA VAL A 171 10.56 -13.62 -28.18
C VAL A 171 10.36 -13.67 -26.67
N ALA A 172 11.41 -13.37 -25.88
CA ALA A 172 11.33 -13.34 -24.43
C ALA A 172 10.31 -12.31 -23.93
N HIS A 173 10.30 -11.11 -24.53
CA HIS A 173 9.33 -10.08 -24.17
C HIS A 173 7.90 -10.54 -24.47
N ARG A 174 7.65 -11.15 -25.64
CA ARG A 174 6.31 -11.69 -25.97
C ARG A 174 5.88 -12.82 -25.03
N LYS A 175 6.81 -13.67 -24.59
CA LYS A 175 6.54 -14.69 -23.56
C LYS A 175 6.17 -14.07 -22.23
N PHE A 176 6.89 -13.05 -21.80
CA PHE A 176 6.58 -12.28 -20.59
C PHE A 176 5.18 -11.64 -20.67
N LEU A 177 4.85 -10.95 -21.75
CA LEU A 177 3.52 -10.34 -21.92
C LEU A 177 2.40 -11.39 -21.97
N LEU A 178 2.68 -12.58 -22.52
CA LEU A 178 1.73 -13.69 -22.54
C LEU A 178 1.49 -14.28 -21.14
N SER A 179 2.54 -14.44 -20.33
CA SER A 179 2.44 -15.06 -19.01
C SER A 179 1.88 -14.13 -17.93
N THR A 180 1.87 -12.82 -18.18
CA THR A 180 1.48 -11.78 -17.22
C THR A 180 0.32 -10.91 -17.69
N SER A 181 -0.39 -11.35 -18.74
CA SER A 181 -1.49 -10.58 -19.36
C SER A 181 -1.12 -9.11 -19.62
N ARG A 182 0.05 -8.90 -20.22
CA ARG A 182 0.73 -7.60 -20.41
C ARG A 182 1.16 -6.92 -19.11
N ALA A 183 1.95 -7.60 -18.28
CA ALA A 183 2.70 -6.99 -17.19
C ALA A 183 1.86 -6.07 -16.29
N LEU A 184 0.73 -6.59 -15.79
CA LEU A 184 -0.27 -5.87 -14.96
C LEU A 184 -1.26 -5.01 -15.76
N SER A 185 -1.79 -5.50 -16.89
CA SER A 185 -2.76 -4.74 -17.70
C SER A 185 -4.20 -5.26 -17.60
N GLN A 186 -5.16 -4.34 -17.51
CA GLN A 186 -6.60 -4.58 -17.60
C GLN A 186 -7.12 -4.77 -19.06
N GLY A 187 -6.26 -5.24 -19.97
CA GLY A 187 -6.61 -5.61 -21.35
C GLY A 187 -5.65 -6.69 -21.87
N TRP A 188 -6.09 -7.71 -22.61
CA TRP A 188 -7.14 -7.77 -23.63
C TRP A 188 -8.34 -8.58 -23.12
N ARG A 189 -9.56 -8.07 -23.36
CA ARG A 189 -10.85 -8.61 -22.88
C ARG A 189 -10.81 -10.15 -22.72
N ASP A 190 -10.95 -10.57 -21.45
CA ASP A 190 -11.29 -11.95 -21.05
C ASP A 190 -10.18 -13.01 -21.15
N MET A 191 -8.99 -12.78 -20.55
CA MET A 191 -8.03 -13.86 -20.31
C MET A 191 -7.84 -14.21 -18.82
N PHE A 192 -7.84 -15.52 -18.59
CA PHE A 192 -7.97 -16.24 -17.31
C PHE A 192 -6.65 -16.40 -16.53
N ILE A 193 -5.56 -15.76 -16.98
CA ILE A 193 -4.19 -16.07 -16.52
C ILE A 193 -3.54 -14.80 -15.97
N ASP A 194 -4.13 -14.20 -14.94
CA ASP A 194 -3.37 -13.20 -14.17
C ASP A 194 -3.89 -13.00 -12.74
N ASP A 195 -3.29 -13.72 -11.79
CA ASP A 195 -3.44 -13.44 -10.36
C ASP A 195 -2.91 -12.05 -9.99
N TYR A 196 -2.06 -11.41 -10.81
CA TYR A 196 -1.60 -10.07 -10.51
C TYR A 196 -2.72 -9.02 -10.57
N SER A 197 -3.62 -9.14 -11.55
CA SER A 197 -4.81 -8.28 -11.63
C SER A 197 -5.76 -8.49 -10.45
N LEU A 198 -5.78 -9.70 -9.86
CA LEU A 198 -6.58 -9.98 -8.66
C LEU A 198 -6.10 -9.23 -7.44
N PHE A 199 -4.80 -8.96 -7.32
CA PHE A 199 -4.18 -8.38 -6.12
C PHE A 199 -3.74 -6.91 -6.29
N ALA A 200 -3.96 -6.34 -7.49
CA ALA A 200 -3.67 -4.94 -7.80
C ALA A 200 -4.75 -3.97 -7.25
N PRO A 201 -4.43 -2.68 -7.06
CA PRO A 201 -5.36 -1.69 -6.51
C PRO A 201 -6.54 -1.30 -7.41
N VAL A 202 -6.49 -1.62 -8.71
CA VAL A 202 -7.41 -1.00 -9.67
C VAL A 202 -8.22 -2.07 -10.39
N THR A 203 -9.53 -2.02 -10.20
CA THR A 203 -10.51 -2.74 -11.01
C THR A 203 -11.56 -1.74 -11.48
N ASP A 204 -11.68 -1.56 -12.80
CA ASP A 204 -12.57 -0.56 -13.42
C ASP A 204 -14.05 -0.66 -12.94
N GLN A 205 -14.47 -1.82 -12.42
CA GLN A 205 -15.86 -2.08 -12.04
C GLN A 205 -16.24 -1.44 -10.69
N GLU A 206 -15.39 -1.55 -9.67
CA GLU A 206 -15.60 -0.98 -8.32
C GLU A 206 -15.55 0.54 -8.37
N ASP A 207 -14.54 1.06 -9.05
CA ASP A 207 -14.35 2.50 -9.20
C ASP A 207 -15.57 3.10 -9.90
N GLN A 208 -16.11 2.42 -10.91
CA GLN A 208 -17.35 2.83 -11.57
C GLN A 208 -18.56 2.70 -10.64
N ALA A 209 -18.74 1.57 -9.93
CA ALA A 209 -19.87 1.37 -9.03
C ALA A 209 -19.88 2.39 -7.87
N MET A 210 -18.70 2.67 -7.31
CA MET A 210 -18.53 3.68 -6.28
C MET A 210 -18.75 5.08 -6.83
N SER A 211 -18.22 5.38 -8.03
CA SER A 211 -18.49 6.65 -8.73
C SER A 211 -19.97 6.85 -8.99
N ASP A 212 -20.65 5.84 -9.52
CA ASP A 212 -22.09 5.90 -9.77
C ASP A 212 -22.87 6.15 -8.47
N TYR A 213 -22.48 5.50 -7.36
CA TYR A 213 -23.11 5.69 -6.06
C TYR A 213 -22.86 7.11 -5.50
N MET A 214 -21.60 7.56 -5.45
CA MET A 214 -21.25 8.88 -4.91
C MET A 214 -21.86 10.03 -5.72
N ASN A 215 -22.05 9.84 -7.03
CA ASN A 215 -22.64 10.86 -7.91
C ASN A 215 -24.17 10.90 -7.86
N ARG A 216 -24.84 9.98 -7.16
CA ARG A 216 -26.29 10.03 -7.00
C ARG A 216 -26.74 11.31 -6.27
N PRO A 217 -27.76 12.04 -6.76
CA PRO A 217 -28.22 13.27 -6.11
C PRO A 217 -28.65 13.09 -4.65
N ASP A 218 -29.29 11.96 -4.32
CA ASP A 218 -29.73 11.67 -2.96
C ASP A 218 -28.55 11.32 -2.02
N VAL A 219 -27.51 10.67 -2.54
CA VAL A 219 -26.28 10.39 -1.78
C VAL A 219 -25.52 11.68 -1.50
N ARG A 220 -25.35 12.53 -2.51
CA ARG A 220 -24.73 13.86 -2.34
C ARG A 220 -25.47 14.71 -1.31
N ALA A 221 -26.81 14.67 -1.33
CA ALA A 221 -27.62 15.37 -0.35
C ALA A 221 -27.46 14.82 1.08
N ALA A 222 -27.40 13.49 1.21
CA ALA A 222 -27.18 12.83 2.50
C ALA A 222 -25.78 13.11 3.08
N LEU A 223 -24.77 13.33 2.23
CA LEU A 223 -23.41 13.67 2.63
C LEU A 223 -23.18 15.19 2.80
N HIS A 224 -24.19 16.02 2.51
CA HIS A 224 -24.10 17.49 2.57
C HIS A 224 -23.02 18.09 1.63
N VAL A 225 -22.95 17.59 0.39
CA VAL A 225 -21.95 17.99 -0.62
C VAL A 225 -22.59 18.56 -1.90
N GLU A 226 -23.84 19.03 -1.83
CA GLU A 226 -24.52 19.63 -2.98
C GLU A 226 -23.87 20.95 -3.42
N GLU A 227 -23.25 21.67 -2.49
CA GLU A 227 -22.54 22.93 -2.76
C GLU A 227 -21.11 22.71 -3.25
N ALA A 228 -20.59 21.48 -3.21
CA ALA A 228 -19.28 21.17 -3.76
C ALA A 228 -19.30 21.43 -5.27
N PRO A 229 -18.39 22.26 -5.82
CA PRO A 229 -18.36 22.61 -7.25
C PRO A 229 -17.94 21.43 -8.15
N VAL A 230 -17.82 20.22 -7.59
CA VAL A 230 -17.40 19.01 -8.27
C VAL A 230 -18.61 18.36 -8.94
N GLU A 231 -18.57 18.32 -10.27
CA GLU A 231 -19.62 17.72 -11.11
C GLU A 231 -19.60 16.19 -11.05
N THR A 232 -18.41 15.58 -10.95
CA THR A 232 -18.21 14.12 -10.94
C THR A 232 -17.19 13.68 -9.89
N TRP A 233 -17.54 12.66 -9.08
CA TRP A 233 -16.66 11.98 -8.14
C TRP A 233 -15.99 10.76 -8.80
N PRO A 234 -14.72 10.41 -8.49
CA PRO A 234 -13.83 11.06 -7.52
C PRO A 234 -12.92 12.14 -8.13
N TYR A 235 -12.89 12.26 -9.46
CA TYR A 235 -11.97 13.17 -10.14
C TYR A 235 -12.71 14.29 -10.87
N PRO A 236 -12.25 15.54 -10.76
CA PRO A 236 -12.83 16.66 -11.49
C PRO A 236 -12.58 16.51 -13.00
N GLU A 237 -13.55 16.92 -13.82
CA GLU A 237 -13.43 16.90 -15.29
C GLU A 237 -12.23 17.73 -15.80
N ALA A 238 -11.89 18.83 -15.11
CA ALA A 238 -10.77 19.69 -15.45
C ALA A 238 -9.39 19.04 -15.20
N GLY A 239 -9.36 17.84 -14.61
CA GLY A 239 -8.14 17.13 -14.24
C GLY A 239 -7.61 17.53 -12.86
N PHE A 240 -6.51 16.89 -12.49
CA PHE A 240 -5.92 16.98 -11.15
C PHE A 240 -4.43 17.30 -11.26
N ASP A 241 -3.97 18.37 -10.61
CA ASP A 241 -2.57 18.79 -10.64
C ASP A 241 -1.89 18.48 -9.30
N TYR A 242 -0.80 17.73 -9.38
CA TYR A 242 -0.05 17.25 -8.22
C TYR A 242 1.45 17.15 -8.53
N THR A 243 2.25 17.87 -7.75
CA THR A 243 3.71 17.81 -7.80
C THR A 243 4.25 16.94 -6.67
N LYS A 244 4.88 15.82 -7.03
CA LYS A 244 5.60 14.95 -6.10
C LYS A 244 6.96 15.59 -5.74
N GLU A 245 7.27 15.70 -4.46
CA GLU A 245 8.45 16.41 -3.94
C GLU A 245 9.47 15.48 -3.27
N TYR A 246 9.08 14.25 -2.91
CA TYR A 246 9.93 13.31 -2.17
C TYR A 246 10.34 12.09 -3.01
N LYS A 247 11.40 11.40 -2.61
CA LYS A 247 11.90 10.15 -3.24
C LYS A 247 11.05 8.93 -2.89
N ALA A 248 9.76 8.99 -3.16
CA ALA A 248 8.81 7.91 -2.88
C ALA A 248 7.74 7.87 -3.97
N CYS A 249 7.77 6.84 -4.81
CA CYS A 249 6.97 6.73 -6.03
C CYS A 249 7.03 7.99 -6.90
N ASN A 250 8.21 8.60 -6.99
CA ASN A 250 8.47 9.83 -7.73
C ASN A 250 9.55 9.59 -8.77
N GLU A 251 9.15 9.43 -10.03
CA GLU A 251 10.05 9.10 -11.13
C GLU A 251 10.91 10.28 -11.59
N ASP A 252 10.49 11.51 -11.31
CA ASP A 252 11.19 12.74 -11.71
C ASP A 252 12.45 13.00 -10.87
N VAL A 253 12.60 12.30 -9.73
CA VAL A 253 13.76 12.41 -8.86
C VAL A 253 14.65 11.18 -9.07
N GLU A 254 15.69 11.36 -9.90
CA GLU A 254 16.70 10.35 -10.17
C GLU A 254 18.00 10.59 -9.40
N GLY A 255 18.64 9.49 -8.99
CA GLY A 255 20.02 9.53 -8.49
C GLY A 255 20.18 9.92 -7.03
N ASP A 256 21.44 10.13 -6.65
CA ASP A 256 21.89 10.34 -5.27
C ASP A 256 21.80 11.81 -4.84
N ASP A 257 20.76 12.53 -5.29
CA ASP A 257 20.53 13.89 -4.81
C ASP A 257 20.09 13.85 -3.34
N SER A 258 21.07 13.86 -2.46
CA SER A 258 20.88 13.86 -1.00
C SER A 258 20.10 15.07 -0.47
N SER A 259 19.83 16.08 -1.30
CA SER A 259 18.99 17.22 -0.91
C SER A 259 17.49 16.90 -0.92
N VAL A 260 17.07 15.86 -1.65
CA VAL A 260 15.67 15.41 -1.71
C VAL A 260 15.46 14.26 -0.73
N LEU A 261 14.54 14.45 0.21
CA LEU A 261 14.23 13.48 1.27
C LEU A 261 13.41 12.29 0.74
N SER A 262 13.56 11.13 1.39
CA SER A 262 12.62 10.01 1.28
C SER A 262 11.82 9.84 2.57
N MET A 263 10.88 8.89 2.62
CA MET A 263 10.08 8.69 3.84
C MET A 263 10.91 8.13 5.00
N LEU A 264 12.10 7.59 4.73
CA LEU A 264 13.06 7.17 5.76
C LEU A 264 13.44 8.35 6.67
N ASP A 265 13.66 9.54 6.09
CA ASP A 265 13.98 10.76 6.83
C ASP A 265 12.85 11.23 7.75
N PHE A 266 11.61 10.93 7.38
CA PHE A 266 10.44 11.24 8.18
C PHE A 266 10.25 10.20 9.28
N TYR A 267 10.31 8.90 8.96
CA TYR A 267 10.22 7.82 9.95
C TYR A 267 11.24 7.97 11.06
N ALA A 268 12.51 8.27 10.73
CA ALA A 268 13.56 8.50 11.73
C ALA A 268 13.22 9.62 12.73
N LYS A 269 12.41 10.61 12.33
CA LYS A 269 12.00 11.73 13.19
C LYS A 269 10.70 11.44 13.94
N ILE A 270 9.71 10.83 13.31
CA ILE A 270 8.37 10.69 13.90
C ILE A 270 8.25 9.46 14.80
N VAL A 271 8.85 8.33 14.43
CA VAL A 271 8.69 7.05 15.12
C VAL A 271 9.04 7.14 16.61
N PRO A 272 10.17 7.76 17.04
CA PRO A 272 10.51 7.86 18.46
C PRO A 272 9.52 8.66 19.32
N ARG A 273 8.55 9.33 18.71
CA ARG A 273 7.52 10.16 19.38
C ARG A 273 6.15 9.49 19.43
N LEU A 274 5.99 8.35 18.79
CA LEU A 274 4.71 7.62 18.70
C LEU A 274 4.73 6.41 19.65
N LYS A 275 3.55 6.01 20.13
CA LYS A 275 3.41 4.79 20.93
C LYS A 275 3.51 3.53 20.07
N VAL A 276 3.03 3.59 18.82
CA VAL A 276 3.04 2.46 17.88
C VAL A 276 3.12 2.96 16.43
N THR A 277 3.99 2.35 15.64
CA THR A 277 4.13 2.63 14.19
C THR A 277 4.19 1.31 13.43
N TRP A 278 3.21 1.06 12.58
CA TRP A 278 3.20 -0.12 11.71
C TRP A 278 3.33 0.25 10.25
N VAL A 279 4.19 -0.46 9.54
CA VAL A 279 4.25 -0.44 8.08
C VAL A 279 3.97 -1.84 7.60
N TYR A 280 2.90 -2.02 6.85
CA TYR A 280 2.45 -3.34 6.44
C TYR A 280 2.27 -3.44 4.94
N ASN A 281 2.40 -4.65 4.40
CA ASN A 281 2.15 -4.94 2.99
C ASN A 281 1.32 -6.21 2.84
N GLY A 282 0.44 -6.23 1.84
CA GLY A 282 0.00 -7.48 1.26
C GLY A 282 1.19 -8.23 0.65
N ASP A 283 1.40 -9.50 1.01
CA ASP A 283 2.54 -10.25 0.50
C ASP A 283 2.41 -10.66 -0.99
N THR A 284 1.26 -10.38 -1.61
CA THR A 284 1.00 -10.57 -3.04
C THR A 284 0.67 -9.27 -3.77
N ASP A 285 1.00 -8.10 -3.23
CA ASP A 285 0.83 -6.82 -3.94
C ASP A 285 1.85 -6.66 -5.08
N PRO A 286 1.40 -6.59 -6.36
CA PRO A 286 2.26 -6.32 -7.50
C PRO A 286 2.67 -4.86 -7.67
N CYS A 287 1.98 -3.93 -7.02
CA CYS A 287 2.18 -2.49 -7.20
C CYS A 287 3.29 -1.97 -6.30
N VAL A 288 3.18 -2.21 -4.99
CA VAL A 288 4.16 -1.82 -3.97
C VAL A 288 4.57 -3.07 -3.20
N SER A 289 5.46 -3.86 -3.81
CA SER A 289 5.90 -5.13 -3.24
C SER A 289 6.48 -4.99 -1.82
N TYR A 290 6.11 -5.93 -0.96
CA TYR A 290 6.58 -6.01 0.43
C TYR A 290 8.11 -6.05 0.55
N GLU A 291 8.85 -6.52 -0.45
CA GLU A 291 10.32 -6.63 -0.37
C GLU A 291 11.01 -5.27 -0.39
N GLY A 292 10.56 -4.39 -1.27
CA GLY A 292 11.07 -3.03 -1.34
C GLY A 292 10.72 -2.28 -0.07
N THR A 293 9.49 -2.43 0.43
CA THR A 293 9.07 -1.79 1.68
C THR A 293 9.85 -2.33 2.88
N ARG A 294 10.01 -3.66 3.02
CA ARG A 294 10.84 -4.27 4.08
C ARG A 294 12.27 -3.74 4.06
N THR A 295 12.84 -3.65 2.85
CA THR A 295 14.17 -3.08 2.64
C THR A 295 14.20 -1.61 3.07
N ALA A 296 13.20 -0.81 2.69
CA ALA A 296 13.08 0.59 3.09
C ALA A 296 13.02 0.73 4.63
N ILE A 297 12.15 -0.03 5.29
CA ILE A 297 11.99 0.04 6.76
C ILE A 297 13.26 -0.36 7.50
N SER A 298 13.98 -1.39 7.04
CA SER A 298 15.29 -1.73 7.61
C SER A 298 16.34 -0.60 7.48
N ARG A 299 16.23 0.23 6.43
CA ARG A 299 17.14 1.36 6.16
C ARG A 299 16.81 2.61 6.98
N VAL A 300 15.69 2.64 7.71
CA VAL A 300 15.42 3.70 8.70
C VAL A 300 16.51 3.72 9.79
N GLY A 301 17.11 2.56 10.07
CA GLY A 301 18.31 2.45 10.92
C GLY A 301 18.04 2.17 12.40
N PHE A 302 16.80 1.86 12.78
CA PHE A 302 16.51 1.36 14.12
C PHE A 302 16.92 -0.12 14.23
N PRO A 303 17.61 -0.54 15.30
CA PRO A 303 17.94 -1.95 15.52
C PRO A 303 16.69 -2.83 15.63
N GLU A 304 16.78 -4.08 15.20
CA GLU A 304 15.77 -5.09 15.53
C GLU A 304 15.77 -5.37 17.02
N VAL A 305 14.58 -5.52 17.61
CA VAL A 305 14.42 -5.96 19.00
C VAL A 305 14.93 -7.41 19.12
N ASP A 306 15.61 -7.75 20.21
CA ASP A 306 16.04 -9.14 20.44
C ASP A 306 14.83 -10.08 20.51
N GLY A 307 14.79 -11.09 19.64
CA GLY A 307 13.62 -11.95 19.44
C GLY A 307 12.50 -11.35 18.58
N GLY A 308 12.66 -10.12 18.09
CA GLY A 308 11.73 -9.40 17.24
C GLY A 308 11.90 -9.66 15.74
N GLY A 309 12.85 -10.51 15.34
CA GLY A 309 13.07 -10.88 13.94
C GLY A 309 11.84 -11.52 13.28
N TYR A 310 11.88 -11.62 11.95
CA TYR A 310 10.82 -12.10 11.06
C TYR A 310 10.11 -13.36 11.62
N ARG A 311 8.92 -13.17 12.19
CA ARG A 311 8.18 -14.19 12.93
C ARG A 311 6.68 -14.18 12.59
N PRO A 312 6.00 -15.33 12.69
CA PRO A 312 4.61 -15.41 12.26
C PRO A 312 3.68 -14.74 13.26
N TRP A 313 2.65 -14.06 12.78
CA TRP A 313 1.51 -13.63 13.57
C TRP A 313 0.24 -14.36 13.13
N PHE A 314 -0.76 -14.40 14.01
CA PHE A 314 -1.97 -15.19 13.81
C PHE A 314 -3.22 -14.34 14.08
N TYR A 315 -4.34 -14.73 13.49
CA TYR A 315 -5.65 -14.14 13.77
C TYR A 315 -6.72 -15.23 13.82
N ASN A 316 -7.84 -14.94 14.47
CA ASN A 316 -8.95 -15.89 14.53
C ASN A 316 -9.80 -15.77 13.26
N LYS A 317 -9.88 -16.85 12.48
CA LYS A 317 -10.71 -16.90 11.28
C LYS A 317 -12.07 -17.49 11.59
N THR A 318 -13.09 -16.65 11.50
CA THR A 318 -14.48 -16.94 11.87
C THR A 318 -15.37 -17.14 10.66
N ALA A 319 -16.46 -17.90 10.86
CA ALA A 319 -17.46 -18.13 9.82
C ALA A 319 -18.17 -16.85 9.38
N THR A 320 -18.45 -16.76 8.09
CA THR A 320 -19.27 -15.75 7.43
C THR A 320 -20.64 -16.33 7.08
N THR A 321 -21.68 -15.50 7.08
CA THR A 321 -23.04 -15.94 6.69
C THR A 321 -23.13 -16.24 5.19
N ILE A 322 -24.03 -17.16 4.82
CA ILE A 322 -24.30 -17.46 3.41
C ILE A 322 -24.73 -16.19 2.66
N GLN A 323 -25.56 -15.35 3.28
CA GLN A 323 -26.03 -14.10 2.67
C GLN A 323 -24.87 -13.20 2.24
N VAL A 324 -23.86 -13.00 3.11
CA VAL A 324 -22.69 -12.19 2.76
C VAL A 324 -21.89 -12.85 1.63
N LEU A 325 -21.78 -14.18 1.61
CA LEU A 325 -21.09 -14.89 0.52
C LEU A 325 -21.83 -14.82 -0.82
N GLU A 326 -23.16 -14.77 -0.80
CA GLU A 326 -24.00 -14.63 -2.00
C GLU A 326 -24.00 -13.20 -2.56
N GLU A 327 -23.95 -12.20 -1.68
CA GLU A 327 -24.00 -10.78 -2.06
C GLU A 327 -22.62 -10.18 -2.37
N LYS A 328 -21.54 -10.71 -1.77
CA LYS A 328 -20.21 -10.12 -1.95
C LYS A 328 -19.76 -10.21 -3.42
N PRO A 329 -19.17 -9.14 -3.99
CA PRO A 329 -18.48 -9.23 -5.27
C PRO A 329 -17.31 -10.22 -5.21
N ALA A 330 -17.01 -10.87 -6.34
CA ALA A 330 -15.97 -11.90 -6.44
C ALA A 330 -14.58 -11.38 -6.03
N MET A 331 -14.31 -10.10 -6.23
CA MET A 331 -13.06 -9.41 -5.91
C MET A 331 -12.85 -8.97 -4.45
N PHE A 332 -13.80 -9.19 -3.54
CA PHE A 332 -13.56 -9.07 -2.08
C PHE A 332 -12.73 -10.25 -1.52
N GLY A 333 -11.90 -10.85 -2.38
CA GLY A 333 -11.10 -12.03 -2.12
C GLY A 333 -11.90 -13.31 -1.83
N PRO A 334 -11.23 -14.46 -1.85
CA PRO A 334 -11.83 -15.75 -1.47
C PRO A 334 -11.77 -16.01 0.05
N ASP A 335 -11.42 -15.03 0.88
CA ASP A 335 -11.01 -15.28 2.27
C ASP A 335 -12.17 -15.65 3.23
N LEU A 336 -13.43 -15.45 2.82
CA LEU A 336 -14.59 -15.73 3.67
C LEU A 336 -15.01 -17.21 3.60
N LEU A 337 -15.27 -17.83 4.76
CA LEU A 337 -15.58 -19.26 4.90
C LEU A 337 -16.89 -19.49 5.66
N LEU A 338 -17.57 -20.61 5.40
CA LEU A 338 -18.79 -21.01 6.13
C LEU A 338 -18.54 -21.61 7.52
N GLN A 339 -17.29 -21.94 7.85
CA GLN A 339 -16.92 -22.55 9.13
C GLN A 339 -15.73 -21.79 9.74
N SER A 340 -15.78 -21.60 11.06
CA SER A 340 -14.66 -21.04 11.81
C SER A 340 -13.51 -22.04 11.81
N THR A 341 -12.31 -21.58 11.49
CA THR A 341 -11.10 -22.41 11.48
C THR A 341 -10.14 -22.07 12.62
N GLY A 342 -10.52 -21.16 13.52
CA GLY A 342 -9.72 -20.78 14.68
C GLY A 342 -8.51 -19.93 14.28
N ALA A 343 -7.44 -20.00 15.07
CA ALA A 343 -6.20 -19.28 14.78
C ALA A 343 -5.55 -19.73 13.47
N GLN A 344 -5.46 -18.81 12.51
CA GLN A 344 -4.84 -18.98 11.20
C GLN A 344 -3.62 -18.05 11.06
N PHE A 345 -2.69 -18.44 10.19
CA PHE A 345 -1.52 -17.63 9.86
C PHE A 345 -1.96 -16.32 9.19
N GLY A 346 -1.58 -15.19 9.80
CA GLY A 346 -1.89 -13.86 9.31
C GLY A 346 -0.79 -13.28 8.41
N GLY A 347 0.45 -13.71 8.62
CA GLY A 347 1.64 -13.22 7.93
C GLY A 347 2.82 -13.15 8.88
N GLU A 348 3.77 -12.29 8.58
CA GLU A 348 5.04 -12.17 9.31
C GLU A 348 5.20 -10.77 9.89
N ILE A 349 5.91 -10.64 11.01
CA ILE A 349 6.21 -9.36 11.65
C ILE A 349 7.68 -9.28 12.03
N VAL A 350 8.29 -8.12 11.78
CA VAL A 350 9.60 -7.72 12.31
C VAL A 350 9.40 -6.52 13.22
N SER A 351 9.96 -6.57 14.42
CA SER A 351 9.87 -5.50 15.42
C SER A 351 11.23 -4.83 15.60
N TYR A 352 11.26 -3.52 15.43
CA TYR A 352 12.42 -2.65 15.61
C TYR A 352 12.26 -1.82 16.90
N GLU A 353 13.37 -1.24 17.37
CA GLU A 353 13.32 -0.26 18.46
C GLU A 353 12.37 0.91 18.15
N HIS A 354 11.95 1.63 19.20
CA HIS A 354 10.99 2.74 19.11
C HIS A 354 9.59 2.34 18.60
N ASN A 355 9.17 1.09 18.83
CA ASN A 355 7.83 0.58 18.51
C ASN A 355 7.48 0.68 17.02
N LEU A 356 8.49 0.58 16.15
CA LEU A 356 8.32 0.40 14.71
C LEU A 356 8.21 -1.09 14.40
N SER A 357 7.22 -1.49 13.62
CA SER A 357 7.14 -2.85 13.09
C SER A 357 6.86 -2.85 11.60
N PHE A 358 7.51 -3.77 10.88
CA PHE A 358 7.17 -4.13 9.52
C PHE A 358 6.33 -5.42 9.53
N LEU A 359 5.25 -5.46 8.75
CA LEU A 359 4.35 -6.61 8.69
C LEU A 359 4.08 -7.05 7.26
N THR A 360 3.93 -8.35 7.04
CA THR A 360 3.26 -8.88 5.86
C THR A 360 1.87 -9.39 6.24
N VAL A 361 0.95 -9.32 5.28
CA VAL A 361 -0.39 -9.89 5.40
C VAL A 361 -0.56 -10.95 4.31
N HIS A 362 -0.68 -12.20 4.75
CA HIS A 362 -0.56 -13.34 3.89
C HIS A 362 -1.75 -13.51 2.93
N GLY A 363 -1.40 -13.69 1.65
CA GLY A 363 -2.29 -13.84 0.52
C GLY A 363 -3.20 -12.62 0.33
N SER A 364 -2.65 -11.44 0.59
CA SER A 364 -3.32 -10.16 0.39
C SER A 364 -2.62 -9.35 -0.69
N GLY A 365 -3.40 -8.67 -1.53
CA GLY A 365 -2.92 -7.66 -2.47
C GLY A 365 -2.81 -6.27 -1.84
N HIS A 366 -2.75 -5.26 -2.71
CA HIS A 366 -2.55 -3.85 -2.37
C HIS A 366 -3.56 -3.32 -1.34
N MET A 367 -4.85 -3.59 -1.57
CA MET A 367 -5.92 -3.18 -0.66
C MET A 367 -6.14 -4.25 0.43
N VAL A 368 -5.26 -4.28 1.42
CA VAL A 368 -5.27 -5.33 2.45
C VAL A 368 -6.64 -5.57 3.11
N PRO A 369 -7.38 -4.52 3.53
CA PRO A 369 -8.71 -4.70 4.12
C PRO A 369 -9.75 -5.31 3.15
N GLN A 370 -9.59 -5.15 1.84
CA GLN A 370 -10.47 -5.76 0.84
C GLN A 370 -10.22 -7.26 0.71
N PHE A 371 -8.96 -7.69 0.68
CA PHE A 371 -8.60 -9.09 0.46
C PHE A 371 -8.63 -9.94 1.72
N ARG A 372 -8.23 -9.37 2.85
CA ARG A 372 -8.11 -10.06 4.16
C ARG A 372 -8.81 -9.25 5.26
N PRO A 373 -10.13 -9.04 5.18
CA PRO A 373 -10.86 -8.15 6.10
C PRO A 373 -10.76 -8.58 7.57
N GLN A 374 -10.80 -9.89 7.87
CA GLN A 374 -10.68 -10.38 9.25
C GLN A 374 -9.27 -10.15 9.81
N ALA A 375 -8.24 -10.39 9.01
CA ALA A 375 -6.85 -10.17 9.39
C ALA A 375 -6.56 -8.67 9.56
N ALA A 376 -7.04 -7.83 8.63
CA ALA A 376 -6.93 -6.38 8.69
C ALA A 376 -7.65 -5.79 9.92
N LEU A 377 -8.85 -6.28 10.25
CA LEU A 377 -9.58 -5.86 11.45
C LEU A 377 -8.84 -6.27 12.73
N HIS A 378 -8.28 -7.48 12.75
CA HIS A 378 -7.45 -7.95 13.86
C HIS A 378 -6.23 -7.03 14.06
N MET A 379 -5.51 -6.71 12.99
CA MET A 379 -4.41 -5.75 13.01
C MET A 379 -4.87 -4.38 13.53
N LEU A 380 -5.94 -3.80 12.98
CA LEU A 380 -6.43 -2.50 13.42
C LEU A 380 -6.80 -2.49 14.91
N THR A 381 -7.43 -3.57 15.39
CA THR A 381 -7.80 -3.73 16.80
C THR A 381 -6.56 -3.75 17.70
N LYS A 382 -5.50 -4.44 17.27
CA LYS A 382 -4.22 -4.51 17.99
C LYS A 382 -3.46 -3.18 17.97
N LEU A 383 -3.46 -2.49 16.82
CA LEU A 383 -2.88 -1.17 16.66
C LEU A 383 -3.47 -0.16 17.66
N ILE A 384 -4.81 -0.06 17.71
CA ILE A 384 -5.49 0.94 18.56
C ILE A 384 -5.49 0.59 20.04
N SER A 385 -5.19 -0.66 20.40
CA SER A 385 -5.06 -1.12 21.80
C SER A 385 -3.61 -1.18 22.28
N TYR A 386 -2.63 -0.84 21.42
CA TYR A 386 -1.19 -0.96 21.70
C TYR A 386 -0.75 -2.40 22.02
N GLU A 387 -1.46 -3.38 21.47
CA GLU A 387 -1.19 -4.79 21.71
C GLU A 387 -0.32 -5.38 20.61
N GLU A 388 0.53 -6.32 21.01
CA GLU A 388 1.41 -7.05 20.11
C GLU A 388 0.64 -8.11 19.30
N LEU A 389 1.03 -8.28 18.03
CA LEU A 389 0.49 -9.32 17.15
C LEU A 389 1.15 -10.69 17.34
N SER A 390 2.35 -10.73 17.92
CA SER A 390 3.10 -11.96 18.13
C SER A 390 4.05 -11.85 19.32
N PRO A 391 4.19 -12.89 20.16
CA PRO A 391 5.25 -12.95 21.16
C PRO A 391 6.63 -12.86 20.48
N LEU A 392 7.62 -12.35 21.20
CA LEU A 392 9.01 -12.38 20.75
C LEU A 392 9.52 -13.82 20.70
N LEU A 393 10.35 -14.13 19.72
CA LEU A 393 11.10 -15.38 19.66
C LEU A 393 12.16 -15.43 20.78
N PRO A 394 12.65 -16.63 21.14
CA PRO A 394 13.86 -16.73 21.96
C PRO A 394 15.03 -16.01 21.29
N SER A 395 15.88 -15.35 22.07
CA SER A 395 17.03 -14.61 21.54
C SER A 395 17.96 -15.49 20.72
N ASN A 396 18.69 -14.89 19.76
CA ASN A 396 19.67 -15.61 18.95
C ASN A 396 20.72 -16.33 19.81
N ALA A 397 21.15 -15.70 20.92
CA ALA A 397 22.08 -16.30 21.87
C ALA A 397 21.47 -17.51 22.62
N THR A 398 20.16 -17.54 22.83
CA THR A 398 19.43 -18.67 23.40
C THR A 398 19.31 -19.80 22.38
N LEU A 399 18.84 -19.49 21.17
CA LEU A 399 18.67 -20.47 20.09
C LEU A 399 19.98 -21.18 19.75
N ALA A 400 21.11 -20.46 19.76
CA ALA A 400 22.43 -21.03 19.50
C ALA A 400 22.92 -22.03 20.58
N LYS A 401 22.34 -22.04 21.78
CA LYS A 401 22.83 -22.82 22.93
C LYS A 401 21.94 -24.01 23.30
N ILE A 402 20.68 -24.01 22.88
CA ILE A 402 19.73 -25.07 23.22
C ILE A 402 19.92 -26.29 22.31
N CYS A 403 19.69 -27.50 22.84
CA CYS A 403 19.68 -28.72 22.04
C CYS A 403 18.37 -28.83 21.22
N ASN A 404 18.36 -29.70 20.20
CA ASN A 404 17.21 -29.87 19.30
C ASN A 404 15.91 -30.21 20.04
N GLU A 405 15.95 -31.11 21.03
CA GLU A 405 14.77 -31.49 21.83
C GLU A 405 14.21 -30.29 22.61
N ALA A 406 15.09 -29.48 23.21
CA ALA A 406 14.69 -28.26 23.91
C ALA A 406 14.17 -27.19 22.93
N PHE A 407 14.74 -27.09 21.73
CA PHE A 407 14.27 -26.20 20.67
C PHE A 407 12.85 -26.57 20.22
N GLU A 408 12.59 -27.83 19.87
CA GLU A 408 11.26 -28.29 19.44
C GLU A 408 10.20 -28.02 20.50
N LYS A 409 10.49 -28.35 21.76
CA LYS A 409 9.59 -28.04 22.88
C LYS A 409 9.30 -26.55 22.98
N LYS A 410 10.33 -25.71 22.88
CA LYS A 410 10.19 -24.25 23.00
C LYS A 410 9.43 -23.65 21.82
N MET A 411 9.61 -24.18 20.61
CA MET A 411 8.85 -23.75 19.44
C MET A 411 7.36 -24.13 19.56
N ASN A 412 7.05 -25.33 20.04
CA ASN A 412 5.66 -25.72 20.30
C ASN A 412 5.00 -24.83 21.35
N GLU A 413 5.67 -24.57 22.47
CA GLU A 413 5.18 -23.65 23.52
C GLU A 413 4.95 -22.23 22.96
N TRP A 414 5.88 -21.74 22.15
CA TRP A 414 5.77 -20.43 21.51
C TRP A 414 4.60 -20.38 20.51
N THR A 415 4.41 -21.40 19.67
CA THR A 415 3.32 -21.45 18.68
C THR A 415 1.95 -21.51 19.35
N GLU A 416 1.79 -22.32 20.41
CA GLU A 416 0.54 -22.35 21.18
C GLU A 416 0.24 -21.00 21.83
N GLN A 417 1.27 -20.35 22.38
CA GLN A 417 1.14 -18.99 22.92
C GLN A 417 0.72 -18.00 21.82
N ALA A 418 1.42 -17.97 20.68
CA ALA A 418 1.16 -17.04 19.57
C ALA A 418 -0.23 -17.20 18.94
N LYS A 419 -0.82 -18.40 19.03
CA LYS A 419 -2.17 -18.71 18.52
C LYS A 419 -3.29 -18.48 19.55
N SER A 420 -2.97 -17.93 20.71
CA SER A 420 -3.90 -17.76 21.83
C SER A 420 -3.91 -16.32 22.35
N SER A 421 -4.83 -16.03 23.27
CA SER A 421 -4.86 -14.75 23.99
C SER A 421 -3.52 -14.53 24.73
N PRO A 422 -2.94 -13.32 24.69
CA PRO A 422 -3.54 -12.08 24.19
C PRO A 422 -3.28 -11.81 22.70
N TYR A 423 -2.58 -12.67 21.96
CA TYR A 423 -2.16 -12.35 20.58
C TYR A 423 -3.30 -12.52 19.57
N VAL A 424 -4.12 -13.56 19.74
CA VAL A 424 -5.31 -13.80 18.91
C VAL A 424 -6.57 -13.38 19.66
N VAL A 425 -7.45 -12.62 18.99
CA VAL A 425 -8.74 -12.13 19.51
C VAL A 425 -9.87 -12.69 18.67
#